data_AF-A0A925UGR3-F1
#
_entry.id   AF-A0A925UGR3-F1
#
_cell.length_a   1.000
_cell.length_b   1.000
_cell.length_c   1.000
_cell.angle_alpha   90.00
_cell.angle_beta   90.00
_cell.angle_gamma   90.00
#
_symmetry.space_group_name_H-M   'P 1'
#
loop_
_entity.id
_entity.type
_entity.pdbx_description
1 polymer ?
#
loop_
_entity_poly.entity_id
_entity_poly.type
_entity_poly.pdbx_seq_one_letter_code
_entity_poly.pdbx_strand_id
1 'polypeptide(L)' 'EERYFLVTLAAHLAHPHVASLLGALQSAAWRSALDAIPGHAAERCGEVLALSQVLPWWNYRKPKASRSAAA' A
#
# COMPACT_ATOMS: atom_id res chain seq x y z
N GLU A 1 9.36 -2.43 -16.23
CA GLU A 1 8.68 -1.27 -15.61
C GLU A 1 8.99 -1.22 -14.14
N GLU A 2 9.16 -0.01 -13.61
CA GLU A 2 9.42 0.23 -12.19
C GLU A 2 8.09 0.47 -11.47
N ARG A 3 7.90 -0.17 -10.31
CA ARG A 3 6.66 -0.06 -9.52
C ARG A 3 6.99 0.53 -8.16
N TYR A 4 6.30 1.62 -7.84
CA TYR A 4 6.50 2.35 -6.60
C TYR A 4 5.38 2.03 -5.63
N PHE A 5 5.74 1.64 -4.40
CA PHE A 5 4.78 1.30 -3.35
C PHE A 5 5.06 2.09 -2.09
N LEU A 6 4.00 2.61 -1.46
CA LEU A 6 4.05 3.12 -0.11
C LEU A 6 3.78 1.98 0.88
N VAL A 7 4.75 1.66 1.74
CA VAL A 7 4.65 0.54 2.67
C VAL A 7 4.14 1.01 4.04
N THR A 8 3.15 0.29 4.59
CA THR A 8 2.66 0.50 5.95
C THR A 8 2.27 -0.81 6.64
N LEU A 9 2.16 -0.78 7.96
CA LEU A 9 1.60 -1.89 8.73
C LEU A 9 0.07 -1.90 8.60
N ALA A 10 -0.52 -3.09 8.53
CA ALA A 10 -1.98 -3.23 8.42
C ALA A 10 -2.74 -2.51 9.55
N ALA A 11 -2.18 -2.48 10.77
CA ALA A 11 -2.78 -1.79 11.91
C ALA A 11 -2.91 -0.27 11.70
N HIS A 12 -2.05 0.34 10.88
CA HIS A 12 -2.09 1.78 10.61
C HIS A 12 -3.17 2.17 9.61
N LEU A 13 -3.75 1.23 8.86
CA LEU A 13 -4.84 1.52 7.92
C LEU A 13 -6.09 2.06 8.61
N ALA A 14 -6.29 1.72 9.90
CA ALA A 14 -7.38 2.25 10.71
C ALA A 14 -7.12 3.70 11.18
N HIS A 15 -5.91 4.23 11.02
CA HIS A 15 -5.59 5.59 11.45
C HIS A 15 -6.22 6.61 10.49
N PRO A 16 -6.97 7.62 10.99
CA PRO A 16 -7.66 8.59 10.13
C PRO A 16 -6.73 9.31 9.14
N HIS A 17 -5.51 9.68 9.57
CA HIS A 17 -4.51 10.25 8.67
C HIS A 17 -4.10 9.33 7.51
N VAL A 18 -4.06 8.02 7.72
CA VAL A 18 -3.75 7.07 6.65
C VAL A 18 -4.93 6.98 5.68
N ALA A 19 -6.16 6.99 6.17
CA ALA A 19 -7.34 7.06 5.31
C ALA A 19 -7.36 8.33 4.45
N SER A 20 -7.05 9.50 5.02
CA SER A 20 -6.92 10.76 4.27
C SER A 20 -5.82 10.70 3.21
N LEU A 21 -4.67 10.10 3.53
CA LEU A 21 -3.58 9.91 2.59
C LEU A 21 -3.99 9.00 1.42
N LEU A 22 -4.65 7.87 1.70
CA LEU A 22 -5.16 6.98 0.65
C LEU A 22 -6.17 7.72 -0.25
N GLY A 23 -7.06 8.52 0.34
CA GLY A 23 -7.99 9.36 -0.42
C GLY A 23 -7.28 10.36 -1.34
N ALA A 24 -6.22 11.01 -0.85
CA ALA A 24 -5.41 11.93 -1.67
C ALA A 24 -4.74 11.20 -2.84
N LEU A 25 -4.16 10.02 -2.61
CA LEU A 25 -3.53 9.19 -3.64
C LEU A 25 -4.54 8.65 -4.67
N GLN A 26 -5.79 8.43 -4.27
CA GLN A 26 -6.87 8.01 -5.17
C GLN A 26 -7.49 9.17 -5.96
N SER A 27 -7.15 10.43 -5.64
CA SER A 27 -7.74 11.59 -6.29
C SER A 27 -7.34 11.70 -7.77
N ALA A 28 -8.24 12.25 -8.58
CA ALA A 28 -7.96 12.53 -9.99
C ALA A 28 -6.78 13.50 -10.15
N ALA A 29 -6.67 14.51 -9.28
CA ALA A 29 -5.58 15.47 -9.29
C ALA A 29 -4.21 14.80 -9.13
N TRP A 30 -4.09 13.82 -8.22
CA TRP A 30 -2.85 13.06 -8.04
C TRP A 30 -2.51 12.21 -9.27
N ARG A 31 -3.51 11.52 -9.83
CA ARG A 31 -3.30 10.70 -11.03
C ARG A 31 -2.85 11.56 -12.21
N SER A 32 -3.51 12.69 -12.45
CA SER A 32 -3.11 13.63 -13.51
C SER A 32 -1.70 14.20 -13.30
N ALA A 33 -1.30 14.44 -12.05
CA ALA A 33 0.06 14.90 -11.76
C ALA A 33 1.12 13.82 -12.05
N LEU A 34 0.82 12.55 -11.76
CA LEU A 34 1.72 11.42 -12.06
C LEU A 34 1.81 11.13 -13.56
N ASP A 35 0.67 11.13 -14.27
CA ASP A 35 0.63 10.86 -15.71
C ASP A 35 1.31 11.98 -16.53
N ALA A 36 1.50 13.17 -15.94
CA ALA A 36 2.28 14.24 -16.54
C ALA A 36 3.80 13.97 -16.52
N ILE A 37 4.28 12.99 -15.75
CA ILE A 37 5.70 12.63 -15.67
C ILE A 37 6.01 11.53 -16.69
N PRO A 38 6.86 11.78 -17.71
CA PRO A 38 7.17 10.78 -18.72
C PRO A 38 7.75 9.50 -18.12
N GLY A 39 7.19 8.35 -18.49
CA GLY A 39 7.64 7.04 -18.00
C GLY A 39 7.06 6.62 -16.65
N HIS A 40 6.21 7.44 -16.03
CA HIS A 40 5.41 7.06 -14.87
C HIS A 40 3.95 6.83 -15.25
N ALA A 41 3.31 5.89 -14.57
CA ALA A 41 1.88 5.63 -14.71
C ALA A 41 1.23 5.66 -13.33
N ALA A 42 0.08 6.33 -13.21
CA ALA A 42 -0.70 6.39 -11.98
C ALA A 42 -1.48 5.08 -11.68
N GLU A 43 -0.82 3.94 -11.82
CA GLU A 43 -1.45 2.63 -11.61
C GLU A 43 -1.74 2.37 -10.13
N ARG A 44 -3.01 2.03 -9.83
CA ARG A 44 -3.45 1.53 -8.52
C ARG A 44 -3.09 2.47 -7.35
N CYS A 45 -2.99 3.77 -7.61
CA CYS A 45 -2.63 4.76 -6.59
C CYS A 45 -3.65 4.75 -5.43
N GLY A 46 -3.12 4.55 -4.22
CA GLY A 46 -3.92 4.48 -2.99
C GLY A 46 -4.74 3.18 -2.82
N GLU A 47 -4.51 2.16 -3.65
CA GLU A 47 -5.03 0.81 -3.42
C GLU A 47 -4.18 0.10 -2.35
N VAL A 48 -4.83 -0.58 -1.41
CA VAL A 48 -4.13 -1.35 -0.37
C VAL A 48 -3.80 -2.74 -0.90
N LEU A 49 -2.52 -3.06 -0.97
CA LEU A 49 -2.01 -4.33 -1.52
C LEU A 49 -1.28 -5.13 -0.44
N ALA A 50 -1.44 -6.45 -0.48
CA ALA A 50 -0.62 -7.34 0.35
C ALA A 50 0.79 -7.44 -0.24
N LEU A 51 1.83 -7.14 0.55
CA LEU A 51 3.23 -7.19 0.08
C LEU A 51 3.63 -8.55 -0.50
N SER A 52 3.11 -9.65 0.05
CA SER A 52 3.36 -11.00 -0.46
C SER A 52 2.82 -11.24 -1.87
N GLN A 53 1.81 -10.49 -2.31
CA GLN A 53 1.26 -10.59 -3.67
C GLN A 53 2.04 -9.75 -4.68
N VAL A 54 2.57 -8.60 -4.26
CA VAL A 54 3.27 -7.66 -5.16
C VAL A 54 4.79 -7.84 -5.17
N LEU A 55 5.36 -8.38 -4.09
CA LEU A 55 6.79 -8.59 -3.92
C LEU A 55 7.01 -10.04 -3.46
N PRO A 56 7.12 -11.02 -4.37
CA PRO A 56 7.22 -12.44 -4.02
C PRO A 56 8.51 -12.81 -3.26
N TRP A 57 9.53 -11.95 -3.34
CA TRP A 57 10.77 -12.07 -2.59
C TRP A 57 10.68 -11.46 -1.19
N TRP A 58 9.59 -10.75 -0.85
CA TRP A 58 9.43 -10.09 0.44
C TRP A 58 8.99 -11.08 1.52
N ASN A 59 9.84 -11.25 2.53
CA ASN A 59 9.53 -12.04 3.71
C ASN A 59 9.52 -11.14 4.96
N TYR A 60 8.34 -10.91 5.52
CA TYR A 60 8.19 -10.10 6.74
C TYR A 60 8.79 -10.85 7.93
N ARG A 61 10.01 -10.44 8.34
CA ARG A 61 10.72 -11.02 9.48
C ARG A 61 10.05 -10.60 10.80
N LYS A 62 8.97 -11.29 11.16
CA LYS A 62 8.60 -11.69 12.53
C LYS A 62 7.40 -12.63 12.47
N PRO A 63 7.49 -13.88 12.98
CA PRO A 63 6.34 -14.76 13.02
C PRO A 63 5.24 -14.10 13.87
N LYS A 64 4.03 -14.00 13.30
CA LYS A 64 2.83 -13.64 14.05
C LYS A 64 2.64 -14.73 15.10
N ALA A 65 2.76 -14.37 16.39
CA ALA A 65 2.45 -15.30 17.47
C ALA A 65 1.06 -15.86 17.20
N SER A 66 0.98 -17.17 17.00
CA SER A 66 -0.28 -17.89 16.82
C SER A 66 -1.16 -17.53 18.02
N ARG A 67 -2.35 -17.01 17.73
CA ARG A 67 -3.37 -16.85 18.76
C ARG A 67 -3.78 -18.27 19.15
N SER A 68 -3.17 -18.80 20.22
CA SER A 68 -3.63 -20.06 20.83
C SER A 68 -5.10 -19.86 21.18
N ALA A 69 -5.96 -20.64 20.53
CA ALA A 69 -7.35 -20.77 20.92
C ALA A 69 -7.37 -21.45 22.29
N ALA A 70 -7.83 -20.71 23.32
CA ALA A 70 -8.22 -21.32 24.58
C ALA A 70 -9.55 -22.02 24.35
N ALA A 71 -9.58 -23.32 24.63
CA ALA A 71 -10.77 -24.12 24.87
C ALA A 71 -10.82 -24.45 26.36
#